data_AF-S7VEW7-F1
#
_entry.id   AF-S7VEW7-F1
#
_cell.length_a   1.000
_cell.length_b   1.000
_cell.length_c   1.000
_cell.angle_alpha   90.00
_cell.angle_beta   90.00
_cell.angle_gamma   90.00
#
_symmetry.space_group_name_H-M   'P 1'
#
loop_
_entity.id
_entity.type
_entity.pdbx_description
1 polymer ?
#
loop_
_entity_poly.entity_id
_entity_poly.type
_entity_poly.pdbx_seq_one_letter_code
_entity_poly.pdbx_strand_id
1 'polypeptide(L)'
;MKSINSKKLRIGIVGTGGIGRGLAKLIARRQDMVISKILTRREGSINDLGVSQELLTTSPEEVLDCSDLIVVSTGDPIYSTEIIDKAFVYGLPVVTMDADTQVVTGSWLSKRGVITEANGDQPGCLAALNKEVIQMGFKPLVYGNIKGFLNKNPTLEDMLFWGQKQGYSLSSVTSFTDGTKLQIEQALIANGLGLDIVKRGLVGYETSDFETGAFALGEIAQKENAVISDYIISRESPPGVFITATHQEDLAGELTTYKMGKGPFYLLYKPMHLCFFEIPNSILNLVNNNEILLDNGDVPSISVGTIAKKNLTSGSYIDKGIGGMEVRGEAIKITDCPNHVPIGLMSKVQLKRNIEEGEIITFDDINIPDSLALKAWKSTISDVSKKNRLGIKVSC
;
A
#
# COMPACT_ATOMS: atom_id res chain seq x y z
N MET A 1 11.16 -4.58 -38.96
CA MET A 1 10.71 -3.72 -37.84
C MET A 1 9.90 -2.57 -38.43
N LYS A 2 8.56 -2.63 -38.36
CA LYS A 2 7.72 -1.51 -38.79
C LYS A 2 7.96 -0.36 -37.79
N SER A 3 8.40 0.78 -38.30
CA SER A 3 8.41 2.05 -37.59
C SER A 3 6.99 2.35 -37.15
N ILE A 4 6.67 2.05 -35.88
CA ILE A 4 5.44 2.50 -35.25
C ILE A 4 5.75 3.94 -34.85
N ASN A 5 5.14 4.87 -35.57
CA ASN A 5 5.00 6.25 -35.15
C ASN A 5 4.07 6.28 -33.92
N SER A 6 4.51 5.72 -32.78
CA SER A 6 3.67 5.56 -31.60
C SER A 6 3.54 6.92 -30.94
N LYS A 7 2.34 7.49 -31.00
CA LYS A 7 1.95 8.64 -30.19
C LYS A 7 2.42 8.41 -28.76
N LYS A 8 3.24 9.32 -28.22
CA LYS A 8 3.71 9.22 -26.83
C LYS A 8 2.52 9.21 -25.87
N LEU A 9 2.57 8.35 -24.86
CA LEU A 9 1.55 8.29 -23.83
C LEU A 9 1.64 9.52 -22.91
N ARG A 10 0.54 10.24 -22.73
CA ARG A 10 0.47 11.46 -21.92
C ARG A 10 0.12 11.10 -20.48
N ILE A 11 1.03 11.38 -19.55
CA ILE A 11 0.90 10.98 -18.15
C ILE A 11 0.64 12.20 -17.28
N GLY A 12 -0.52 12.23 -16.64
CA GLY A 12 -0.80 13.16 -15.56
C GLY A 12 -0.20 12.66 -14.26
N ILE A 13 0.48 13.50 -13.50
CA ILE A 13 1.06 13.12 -12.20
C ILE A 13 0.28 13.84 -11.11
N VAL A 14 -0.25 13.10 -10.14
CA VAL A 14 -1.00 13.64 -9.02
C VAL A 14 -0.17 13.50 -7.75
N GLY A 15 0.32 14.64 -7.27
CA GLY A 15 1.18 14.74 -6.10
C GLY A 15 2.62 15.09 -6.44
N THR A 16 3.21 15.97 -5.63
CA THR A 16 4.58 16.47 -5.80
C THR A 16 5.48 16.03 -4.65
N GLY A 17 5.21 14.85 -4.07
CA GLY A 17 6.07 14.17 -3.11
C GLY A 17 7.32 13.57 -3.77
N GLY A 18 8.10 12.79 -3.02
CA GLY A 18 9.31 12.14 -3.55
C GLY A 18 9.03 11.26 -4.77
N ILE A 19 7.93 10.50 -4.72
CA ILE A 19 7.46 9.64 -5.82
C ILE A 19 7.13 10.46 -7.06
N GLY A 20 6.18 11.40 -6.97
CA GLY A 20 5.76 12.22 -8.11
C GLY A 20 6.89 13.03 -8.74
N ARG A 21 7.79 13.63 -7.93
CA ARG A 21 8.97 14.37 -8.45
C ARG A 21 9.98 13.44 -9.12
N GLY A 22 10.23 12.26 -8.53
CA GLY A 22 11.10 11.24 -9.12
C GLY A 22 10.56 10.73 -10.46
N LEU A 23 9.26 10.44 -10.51
CA LEU A 23 8.57 10.00 -11.70
C LEU A 23 8.59 11.07 -12.80
N ALA A 24 8.34 12.33 -12.46
CA ALA A 24 8.42 13.44 -13.41
C ALA A 24 9.80 13.52 -14.07
N LYS A 25 10.88 13.46 -13.27
CA LYS A 25 12.25 13.43 -13.78
C LYS A 25 12.47 12.22 -14.70
N LEU A 26 11.96 11.05 -14.33
CA LEU A 26 12.12 9.83 -15.11
C LEU A 26 11.38 9.94 -16.46
N ILE A 27 10.10 10.30 -16.47
CA ILE A 27 9.28 10.42 -17.68
C ILE A 27 9.84 11.47 -18.64
N ALA A 28 10.35 12.60 -18.14
CA ALA A 28 10.95 13.64 -18.99
C ALA A 28 12.16 13.15 -19.83
N ARG A 29 12.75 12.01 -19.49
CA ARG A 29 13.88 11.40 -20.20
C ARG A 29 13.49 10.19 -21.05
N ARG A 30 12.20 9.86 -21.12
CA ARG A 30 11.69 8.71 -21.88
C ARG A 30 11.26 9.10 -23.30
N GLN A 31 11.23 8.11 -24.18
CA GLN A 31 10.81 8.29 -25.58
C GLN A 31 9.35 7.88 -25.83
N ASP A 32 8.79 7.01 -25.00
CA ASP A 32 7.46 6.43 -25.11
C ASP A 32 6.37 7.16 -24.31
N MET A 33 6.76 8.05 -23.39
CA MET A 33 5.87 8.80 -22.51
C MET A 33 6.22 10.29 -22.49
N VAL A 34 5.25 11.12 -22.12
CA VAL A 34 5.42 12.56 -21.86
C VAL A 34 4.54 12.98 -20.69
N ILE A 35 4.98 13.95 -19.89
CA ILE A 35 4.17 14.52 -18.82
C ILE A 35 3.14 15.46 -19.44
N SER A 36 1.87 15.27 -19.11
CA SER A 36 0.80 16.20 -19.49
C SER A 36 0.80 17.41 -18.55
N LYS A 37 0.50 17.17 -17.28
CA LYS A 37 0.51 18.13 -16.16
C LYS A 37 0.81 17.41 -14.84
N ILE A 38 1.21 18.19 -13.84
CA ILE A 38 1.52 17.75 -12.49
C ILE A 38 0.61 18.49 -11.51
N LEU A 39 -0.36 17.77 -10.93
CA LEU A 39 -1.29 18.32 -9.95
C LEU A 39 -0.60 18.46 -8.59
N THR A 40 -0.70 19.65 -8.01
CA THR A 40 -0.18 19.98 -6.68
C THR A 40 -1.18 20.80 -5.89
N ARG A 41 -1.16 20.64 -4.56
CA ARG A 41 -1.86 21.52 -3.60
C ARG A 41 -0.98 22.65 -3.07
N ARG A 42 0.32 22.64 -3.42
CA ARG A 42 1.28 23.64 -2.97
C ARG A 42 1.18 24.87 -3.85
N GLU A 43 1.23 26.05 -3.23
CA GLU A 43 1.37 27.31 -3.94
C GLU A 43 2.83 27.56 -4.34
N GLY A 44 3.03 28.21 -5.49
CA GLY A 44 4.35 28.62 -5.96
C GLY A 44 5.20 27.50 -6.59
N SER A 45 6.50 27.76 -6.72
CA SER A 45 7.45 26.88 -7.39
C SER A 45 7.96 25.76 -6.48
N ILE A 46 8.30 24.62 -7.09
CA ILE A 46 8.90 23.47 -6.41
C ILE A 46 10.37 23.35 -6.85
N ASN A 47 11.29 23.73 -5.95
CA ASN A 47 12.72 23.88 -6.25
C ASN A 47 13.40 22.60 -6.78
N ASP A 48 12.91 21.41 -6.39
CA ASP A 48 13.49 20.12 -6.77
C ASP A 48 12.61 19.30 -7.73
N LEU A 49 11.66 19.95 -8.41
CA LEU A 49 10.77 19.31 -9.39
C LEU A 49 11.54 18.63 -10.51
N GLY A 50 12.61 19.26 -11.00
CA GLY A 50 13.50 18.72 -12.03
C GLY A 50 12.90 18.64 -13.45
N VAL A 51 11.76 19.29 -13.66
CA VAL A 51 11.11 19.54 -14.95
C VAL A 51 10.55 20.97 -14.96
N SER A 52 10.00 21.44 -16.09
CA SER A 52 9.43 22.79 -16.20
C SER A 52 8.35 23.03 -15.13
N GLN A 53 8.39 24.19 -14.48
CA GLN A 53 7.38 24.61 -13.52
C GLN A 53 6.02 24.87 -14.20
N GLU A 54 5.98 25.11 -15.52
CA GLU A 54 4.76 25.29 -16.31
C GLU A 54 3.89 24.02 -16.39
N LEU A 55 4.47 22.87 -16.03
CA LEU A 55 3.74 21.62 -15.89
C LEU A 55 2.91 21.56 -14.61
N LEU A 56 3.23 22.39 -13.60
CA LEU A 56 2.46 22.43 -12.35
C LEU A 56 1.08 23.06 -12.58
N THR A 57 0.08 22.51 -11.92
CA THR A 57 -1.25 23.08 -11.84
C THR A 57 -1.90 22.74 -10.51
N THR A 58 -2.84 23.57 -10.07
CA THR A 58 -3.73 23.31 -8.94
C THR A 58 -5.12 22.86 -9.39
N SER A 59 -5.41 22.87 -10.70
CA SER A 59 -6.66 22.38 -11.28
C SER A 59 -6.56 20.91 -11.65
N PRO A 60 -7.36 20.03 -11.03
CA PRO A 60 -7.49 18.65 -11.46
C PRO A 60 -7.91 18.55 -12.94
N GLU A 61 -8.85 19.36 -13.38
CA GLU A 61 -9.46 19.31 -14.71
C GLU A 61 -8.39 19.52 -15.79
N GLU A 62 -7.45 20.47 -15.60
CA GLU A 62 -6.32 20.65 -16.51
C GLU A 62 -5.45 19.41 -16.67
N VAL A 63 -5.30 18.59 -15.62
CA VAL A 63 -4.55 17.33 -15.70
C VAL A 63 -5.37 16.27 -16.42
N LEU A 64 -6.65 16.14 -16.08
CA LEU A 64 -7.51 15.09 -16.61
C LEU A 64 -7.81 15.29 -18.11
N ASP A 65 -8.04 16.52 -18.57
CA ASP A 65 -8.38 16.82 -19.97
C ASP A 65 -7.27 16.46 -20.97
N CYS A 66 -6.01 16.46 -20.54
CA CYS A 66 -4.86 16.31 -21.43
C CYS A 66 -4.05 15.03 -21.19
N SER A 67 -4.52 14.12 -20.33
CA SER A 67 -3.85 12.86 -20.01
C SER A 67 -4.49 11.67 -20.73
N ASP A 68 -3.69 10.63 -20.98
CA ASP A 68 -4.20 9.31 -21.38
C ASP A 68 -4.34 8.39 -20.14
N LEU A 69 -3.60 8.68 -19.07
CA LEU A 69 -3.62 8.01 -17.77
C LEU A 69 -3.09 8.98 -16.70
N ILE A 70 -3.53 8.82 -15.44
CA ILE A 70 -2.90 9.50 -14.31
C ILE A 70 -2.14 8.54 -13.39
N VAL A 71 -1.07 9.05 -12.79
CA VAL A 71 -0.35 8.40 -11.70
C VAL A 71 -0.60 9.15 -10.40
N VAL A 72 -1.12 8.46 -9.39
CA VAL A 72 -1.45 9.03 -8.08
C VAL A 72 -0.42 8.59 -7.03
N SER A 73 0.18 9.56 -6.34
CA SER A 73 1.16 9.30 -5.28
C SER A 73 1.14 10.42 -4.21
N THR A 74 -0.01 10.68 -3.61
CA THR A 74 -0.20 11.80 -2.67
C THR A 74 -0.01 11.41 -1.20
N GLY A 75 -0.20 10.13 -0.86
CA GLY A 75 -0.23 9.63 0.52
C GLY A 75 -1.36 10.25 1.37
N ASP A 76 -2.46 10.64 0.73
CA ASP A 76 -3.64 11.26 1.34
C ASP A 76 -4.91 10.57 0.80
N PRO A 77 -5.44 9.57 1.51
CA PRO A 77 -6.58 8.79 1.02
C PRO A 77 -7.81 9.63 0.72
N ILE A 78 -8.05 10.69 1.50
CA ILE A 78 -9.22 11.56 1.34
C ILE A 78 -9.11 12.30 0.01
N TYR A 79 -7.97 12.95 -0.23
CA TYR A 79 -7.74 13.71 -1.46
C TYR A 79 -7.59 12.79 -2.69
N SER A 80 -6.81 11.72 -2.59
CA SER A 80 -6.61 10.76 -3.68
C SER A 80 -7.94 10.14 -4.12
N THR A 81 -8.85 9.81 -3.20
CA THR A 81 -10.19 9.27 -3.56
C THR A 81 -10.96 10.24 -4.45
N GLU A 82 -10.97 11.53 -4.13
CA GLU A 82 -11.67 12.55 -4.94
C GLU A 82 -11.07 12.69 -6.34
N ILE A 83 -9.74 12.70 -6.45
CA ILE A 83 -9.07 12.86 -7.75
C ILE A 83 -9.23 11.60 -8.61
N ILE A 84 -9.14 10.41 -8.02
CA ILE A 84 -9.32 9.14 -8.75
C ILE A 84 -10.76 9.01 -9.23
N ASP A 85 -11.74 9.31 -8.38
CA ASP A 85 -13.15 9.28 -8.77
C ASP A 85 -13.44 10.23 -9.94
N LYS A 86 -12.89 11.45 -9.89
CA LYS A 86 -12.96 12.40 -11.01
C LYS A 86 -12.28 11.84 -12.26
N ALA A 87 -11.11 11.21 -12.15
CA ALA A 87 -10.41 10.63 -13.29
C ALA A 87 -11.24 9.56 -14.01
N PHE A 88 -12.02 8.76 -13.27
CA PHE A 88 -12.93 7.78 -13.85
C PHE A 88 -14.09 8.41 -14.61
N VAL A 89 -14.61 9.56 -14.16
CA VAL A 89 -15.61 10.33 -14.92
C VAL A 89 -15.05 10.77 -16.27
N TYR A 90 -13.74 11.04 -16.35
CA TYR A 90 -13.02 11.36 -17.59
C TYR A 90 -12.62 10.12 -18.41
N GLY A 91 -12.95 8.92 -17.95
CA GLY A 91 -12.58 7.66 -18.60
C GLY A 91 -11.09 7.33 -18.52
N LEU A 92 -10.35 7.92 -17.56
CA LEU A 92 -8.92 7.70 -17.41
C LEU A 92 -8.62 6.51 -16.50
N PRO A 93 -7.77 5.56 -16.92
CA PRO A 93 -7.20 4.58 -16.01
C PRO A 93 -6.22 5.25 -15.03
N VAL A 94 -6.05 4.63 -13.86
CA VAL A 94 -5.19 5.11 -12.78
C VAL A 94 -4.14 4.05 -12.43
N VAL A 95 -2.87 4.45 -12.45
CA VAL A 95 -1.80 3.73 -11.76
C VAL A 95 -1.53 4.48 -10.46
N THR A 96 -1.41 3.77 -9.34
CA THR A 96 -1.23 4.41 -8.03
C THR A 96 -0.06 3.81 -7.27
N MET A 97 0.59 4.61 -6.44
CA MET A 97 1.55 4.17 -5.42
C MET A 97 1.13 4.74 -4.05
N ASP A 98 -0.19 4.67 -3.80
CA ASP A 98 -0.85 5.10 -2.58
C ASP A 98 -1.61 3.90 -2.00
N ALA A 99 -0.86 2.93 -1.44
CA ALA A 99 -1.44 1.77 -0.78
C ALA A 99 -2.45 2.16 0.33
N ASP A 100 -2.25 3.31 0.98
CA ASP A 100 -3.18 3.89 1.95
C ASP A 100 -4.53 4.26 1.34
N THR A 101 -4.55 4.73 0.08
CA THR A 101 -5.81 4.99 -0.65
C THR A 101 -6.48 3.68 -1.03
N GLN A 102 -5.72 2.69 -1.49
CA GLN A 102 -6.23 1.37 -1.86
C GLN A 102 -6.90 0.67 -0.68
N VAL A 103 -6.25 0.60 0.49
CA VAL A 103 -6.82 -0.10 1.66
C VAL A 103 -8.10 0.55 2.17
N VAL A 104 -8.25 1.87 2.04
CA VAL A 104 -9.46 2.58 2.50
C VAL A 104 -10.57 2.59 1.45
N THR A 105 -10.24 2.78 0.17
CA THR A 105 -11.24 3.07 -0.87
C THR A 105 -11.07 2.27 -2.15
N GLY A 106 -9.99 1.52 -2.31
CA GLY A 106 -9.65 0.77 -3.52
C GLY A 106 -10.77 -0.15 -4.00
N SER A 107 -11.39 -0.91 -3.11
CA SER A 107 -12.51 -1.82 -3.42
C SER A 107 -13.78 -1.11 -3.91
N TRP A 108 -13.96 0.16 -3.55
CA TRP A 108 -15.04 0.99 -4.05
C TRP A 108 -14.66 1.65 -5.37
N LEU A 109 -13.40 2.07 -5.51
CA LEU A 109 -12.85 2.68 -6.73
C LEU A 109 -12.77 1.67 -7.90
N SER A 110 -12.35 0.42 -7.66
CA SER A 110 -12.24 -0.63 -8.69
C SER A 110 -13.58 -0.94 -9.37
N LYS A 111 -14.70 -0.74 -8.67
CA LYS A 111 -16.06 -0.89 -9.23
C LYS A 111 -16.48 0.25 -10.15
N ARG A 112 -15.69 1.33 -10.21
CA ARG A 112 -16.04 2.59 -10.89
C ARG A 112 -15.11 2.92 -12.05
N GLY A 113 -13.93 2.33 -12.08
CA GLY A 113 -12.96 2.50 -13.13
C GLY A 113 -11.74 1.60 -12.95
N VAL A 114 -10.72 1.81 -13.78
CA VAL A 114 -9.52 0.99 -13.79
C VAL A 114 -8.48 1.60 -12.86
N ILE A 115 -8.13 0.88 -11.79
CA ILE A 115 -7.06 1.26 -10.85
C ILE A 115 -6.12 0.07 -10.64
N THR A 116 -4.82 0.33 -10.63
CA THR A 116 -3.80 -0.66 -10.24
C THR A 116 -2.75 -0.01 -9.35
N GLU A 117 -2.40 -0.68 -8.27
CA GLU A 117 -1.17 -0.40 -7.52
C GLU A 117 0.03 -0.72 -8.43
N ALA A 118 1.01 0.17 -8.44
CA ALA A 118 2.22 0.04 -9.23
C ALA A 118 3.22 -0.91 -8.55
N ASN A 119 4.08 -1.50 -9.36
CA ASN A 119 5.30 -2.11 -8.86
C ASN A 119 6.25 -1.01 -8.31
N GLY A 120 7.18 -1.39 -7.45
CA GLY A 120 8.21 -0.51 -6.88
C GLY A 120 8.04 -0.23 -5.39
N ASP A 121 6.84 -0.38 -4.85
CA ASP A 121 6.61 -0.47 -3.41
C ASP A 121 6.32 -1.93 -3.03
N GLN A 122 6.39 -2.28 -1.74
CA GLN A 122 6.36 -3.67 -1.29
C GLN A 122 5.12 -4.46 -1.77
N PRO A 123 3.88 -3.92 -1.78
CA PRO A 123 2.71 -4.65 -2.27
C PRO A 123 2.83 -5.00 -3.76
N GLY A 124 3.19 -4.04 -4.60
CA GLY A 124 3.37 -4.28 -6.03
C GLY A 124 4.55 -5.21 -6.34
N CYS A 125 5.64 -5.12 -5.56
CA CYS A 125 6.76 -6.05 -5.66
C CYS A 125 6.37 -7.49 -5.29
N LEU A 126 5.58 -7.68 -4.24
CA LEU A 126 5.05 -8.99 -3.83
C LEU A 126 4.09 -9.54 -4.87
N ALA A 127 3.20 -8.71 -5.43
CA ALA A 127 2.29 -9.10 -6.50
C ALA A 127 3.03 -9.52 -7.78
N ALA A 128 4.08 -8.79 -8.16
CA ALA A 128 4.93 -9.14 -9.30
C ALA A 128 5.70 -10.45 -9.05
N LEU A 129 6.32 -10.60 -7.87
CA LEU A 129 7.04 -11.81 -7.47
C LEU A 129 6.09 -13.02 -7.44
N ASN A 130 4.86 -12.85 -6.95
CA ASN A 130 3.85 -13.90 -6.94
C ASN A 130 3.65 -14.50 -8.33
N LYS A 131 3.48 -13.66 -9.35
CA LYS A 131 3.27 -14.11 -10.73
C LYS A 131 4.41 -15.00 -11.21
N GLU A 132 5.66 -14.69 -10.85
CA GLU A 132 6.81 -15.52 -11.21
C GLU A 132 6.81 -16.83 -10.41
N VAL A 133 6.60 -16.75 -9.09
CA VAL A 133 6.65 -17.89 -8.16
C VAL A 133 5.62 -18.97 -8.52
N ILE A 134 4.37 -18.58 -8.80
CA ILE A 134 3.33 -19.55 -9.17
C ILE A 134 3.60 -20.23 -10.51
N GLN A 135 4.19 -19.52 -11.48
CA GLN A 135 4.51 -20.09 -12.79
C GLN A 135 5.65 -21.10 -12.72
N MET A 136 6.51 -21.01 -11.70
CA MET A 136 7.55 -21.99 -11.41
C MET A 136 7.03 -23.24 -10.68
N GLY A 137 5.73 -23.32 -10.32
CA GLY A 137 5.14 -24.48 -9.66
C GLY A 137 5.21 -24.46 -8.13
N PHE A 138 5.72 -23.38 -7.53
CA PHE A 138 5.67 -23.17 -6.09
C PHE A 138 4.25 -22.91 -5.60
N LYS A 139 3.99 -23.23 -4.33
CA LYS A 139 2.76 -22.95 -3.60
C LYS A 139 3.07 -21.95 -2.48
N PRO A 140 2.85 -20.63 -2.70
CA PRO A 140 3.09 -19.60 -1.70
C PRO A 140 2.33 -19.87 -0.38
N LEU A 141 2.99 -19.60 0.74
CA LEU A 141 2.42 -19.68 2.09
C LEU A 141 2.51 -18.34 2.84
N VAL A 142 3.57 -17.57 2.63
CA VAL A 142 3.80 -16.29 3.29
C VAL A 142 4.20 -15.25 2.27
N TYR A 143 3.61 -14.06 2.35
CA TYR A 143 4.00 -12.86 1.60
C TYR A 143 4.60 -11.86 2.57
N GLY A 144 5.92 -11.71 2.45
CA GLY A 144 6.80 -11.19 3.48
C GLY A 144 7.41 -9.83 3.16
N ASN A 145 7.42 -8.94 4.16
CA ASN A 145 8.22 -7.71 4.16
C ASN A 145 9.36 -7.85 5.20
N ILE A 146 10.45 -7.12 5.00
CA ILE A 146 11.64 -7.15 5.85
C ILE A 146 11.82 -5.77 6.48
N LYS A 147 11.77 -5.71 7.81
CA LYS A 147 11.86 -4.46 8.56
C LYS A 147 13.06 -4.47 9.51
N GLY A 148 13.94 -3.48 9.40
CA GLY A 148 15.10 -3.38 10.30
C GLY A 148 14.78 -2.85 11.70
N PHE A 149 13.73 -2.05 11.84
CA PHE A 149 13.43 -1.35 13.09
C PHE A 149 11.95 -1.02 13.21
N LEU A 150 11.40 -1.16 14.40
CA LEU A 150 10.02 -0.81 14.74
C LEU A 150 10.00 -0.16 16.13
N ASN A 151 9.39 1.02 16.22
CA ASN A 151 9.02 1.63 17.49
C ASN A 151 7.60 2.19 17.34
N LYS A 152 6.63 1.51 17.96
CA LYS A 152 5.20 1.81 17.83
C LYS A 152 4.83 3.22 18.33
N ASN A 153 5.54 3.73 19.34
CA ASN A 153 5.26 5.02 19.96
C ASN A 153 6.55 5.89 19.95
N PRO A 154 7.05 6.29 18.76
CA PRO A 154 8.27 7.08 18.69
C PRO A 154 8.05 8.48 19.26
N THR A 155 9.12 9.11 19.76
CA THR A 155 9.05 10.49 20.25
C THR A 155 9.08 11.48 19.07
N LEU A 156 8.52 12.67 19.27
CA LEU A 156 8.59 13.73 18.25
C LEU A 156 10.05 14.14 17.98
N GLU A 157 10.87 14.20 19.02
CA GLU A 157 12.28 14.55 18.92
C GLU A 157 13.04 13.57 18.01
N ASP A 158 12.88 12.25 18.23
CA ASP A 158 13.49 11.23 17.38
C ASP A 158 13.04 11.37 15.92
N MET A 159 11.75 11.61 15.69
CA MET A 159 11.20 11.69 14.33
C MET A 159 11.66 12.95 13.59
N LEU A 160 11.83 14.07 14.29
CA LEU A 160 12.45 15.27 13.72
C LEU A 160 13.91 15.00 13.35
N PHE A 161 14.68 14.38 14.24
CA PHE A 161 16.08 14.03 14.00
C PHE A 161 16.24 13.09 12.79
N TRP A 162 15.51 11.97 12.77
CA TRP A 162 15.61 10.98 11.70
C TRP A 162 15.01 11.48 10.38
N GLY A 163 13.95 12.29 10.42
CA GLY A 163 13.38 12.92 9.25
C GLY A 163 14.40 13.82 8.55
N GLN A 164 15.09 14.67 9.31
CA GLN A 164 16.16 15.52 8.77
C GLN A 164 17.33 14.68 8.24
N LYS A 165 17.78 13.68 9.02
CA LYS A 165 18.93 12.84 8.67
C LYS A 165 18.71 12.01 7.39
N GLN A 166 17.48 11.54 7.16
CA GLN A 166 17.13 10.68 6.02
C GLN A 166 16.50 11.45 4.85
N GLY A 167 16.18 12.74 5.02
CA GLY A 167 15.52 13.55 4.00
C GLY A 167 14.03 13.23 3.81
N TYR A 168 13.38 12.68 4.83
CA TYR A 168 11.95 12.36 4.83
C TYR A 168 11.13 13.46 5.51
N SER A 169 9.85 13.58 5.10
CA SER A 169 8.91 14.38 5.87
C SER A 169 8.65 13.73 7.23
N LEU A 170 8.29 14.53 8.24
CA LEU A 170 7.95 14.05 9.58
C LEU A 170 6.89 12.93 9.52
N SER A 171 5.82 13.13 8.76
CA SER A 171 4.77 12.12 8.60
C SER A 171 5.28 10.81 7.99
N SER A 172 6.18 10.88 7.00
CA SER A 172 6.72 9.66 6.37
C SER A 172 7.58 8.88 7.36
N VAL A 173 8.59 9.53 7.96
CA VAL A 173 9.51 8.86 8.91
C VAL A 173 8.78 8.32 10.13
N THR A 174 7.76 9.02 10.64
CA THR A 174 6.91 8.53 11.73
C THR A 174 6.15 7.28 11.32
N SER A 175 5.49 7.27 10.15
CA SER A 175 4.73 6.12 9.66
C SER A 175 5.60 4.89 9.34
N PHE A 176 6.85 5.13 8.96
CA PHE A 176 7.83 4.05 8.74
C PHE A 176 8.32 3.48 10.07
N THR A 177 8.47 4.33 11.09
CA THR A 177 9.00 3.94 12.40
C THR A 177 7.95 3.22 13.25
N ASP A 178 6.71 3.73 13.26
CA ASP A 178 5.60 3.16 14.03
C ASP A 178 4.97 1.93 13.41
N GLY A 179 5.36 1.61 12.17
CA GLY A 179 4.89 0.46 11.42
C GLY A 179 3.59 0.69 10.64
N THR A 180 2.96 1.85 10.72
CA THR A 180 1.68 2.14 10.03
C THR A 180 1.79 1.87 8.54
N LYS A 181 2.88 2.30 7.90
CA LYS A 181 3.09 2.07 6.46
C LYS A 181 3.20 0.58 6.13
N LEU A 182 3.97 -0.16 6.91
CA LEU A 182 4.13 -1.62 6.79
C LEU A 182 2.78 -2.36 6.96
N GLN A 183 1.97 -1.94 7.92
CA GLN A 183 0.65 -2.54 8.17
C GLN A 183 -0.31 -2.30 6.98
N ILE A 184 -0.25 -1.11 6.37
CA ILE A 184 -1.01 -0.76 5.16
C ILE A 184 -0.57 -1.59 3.97
N GLU A 185 0.74 -1.72 3.74
CA GLU A 185 1.28 -2.52 2.65
C GLU A 185 0.84 -3.98 2.75
N GLN A 186 0.90 -4.55 3.96
CA GLN A 186 0.50 -5.94 4.18
C GLN A 186 -1.02 -6.15 4.13
N ALA A 187 -1.82 -5.18 4.57
CA ALA A 187 -3.26 -5.24 4.37
C ALA A 187 -3.64 -5.24 2.87
N LEU A 188 -2.95 -4.44 2.05
CA LEU A 188 -3.20 -4.38 0.62
C LEU A 188 -2.87 -5.70 -0.09
N ILE A 189 -1.69 -6.28 0.15
CA ILE A 189 -1.33 -7.56 -0.49
C ILE A 189 -2.25 -8.68 -0.01
N ALA A 190 -2.66 -8.68 1.27
CA ALA A 190 -3.61 -9.65 1.79
C ALA A 190 -4.94 -9.57 1.05
N ASN A 191 -5.52 -8.38 0.93
CA ASN A 191 -6.78 -8.20 0.23
C ASN A 191 -6.68 -8.53 -1.27
N GLY A 192 -5.67 -8.00 -1.95
CA GLY A 192 -5.55 -8.12 -3.41
C GLY A 192 -5.21 -9.52 -3.91
N LEU A 193 -4.57 -10.35 -3.08
CA LEU A 193 -4.28 -11.76 -3.41
C LEU A 193 -5.15 -12.77 -2.64
N GLY A 194 -6.14 -12.29 -1.88
CA GLY A 194 -7.04 -13.17 -1.11
C GLY A 194 -6.35 -13.95 0.02
N LEU A 195 -5.32 -13.37 0.62
CA LEU A 195 -4.56 -13.93 1.75
C LEU A 195 -5.23 -13.57 3.08
N ASP A 196 -4.74 -14.17 4.17
CA ASP A 196 -5.19 -13.87 5.53
C ASP A 196 -4.08 -13.21 6.37
N ILE A 197 -4.46 -12.75 7.56
CA ILE A 197 -3.53 -12.43 8.66
C ILE A 197 -3.89 -13.33 9.84
N VAL A 198 -2.91 -13.80 10.58
CA VAL A 198 -3.17 -14.72 11.72
C VAL A 198 -3.19 -14.01 13.07
N LYS A 199 -2.86 -12.72 13.09
CA LYS A 199 -2.80 -11.89 14.30
C LYS A 199 -3.08 -10.44 13.98
N ARG A 200 -3.81 -9.73 14.85
CA ARG A 200 -3.90 -8.27 14.80
C ARG A 200 -2.50 -7.67 14.90
N GLY A 201 -2.20 -6.73 14.01
CA GLY A 201 -0.86 -6.14 13.91
C GLY A 201 0.18 -7.06 13.27
N LEU A 202 -0.26 -8.20 12.72
CA LEU A 202 0.56 -9.27 12.14
C LEU A 202 1.49 -9.94 13.17
N VAL A 203 2.16 -11.02 12.81
CA VAL A 203 3.09 -11.73 13.69
C VAL A 203 4.33 -10.88 13.95
N GLY A 204 4.97 -10.36 12.89
CA GLY A 204 6.18 -9.55 12.99
C GLY A 204 7.34 -10.33 13.62
N TYR A 205 7.73 -11.46 13.03
CA TYR A 205 8.70 -12.38 13.65
C TYR A 205 10.09 -11.73 13.80
N GLU A 206 10.56 -11.59 15.03
CA GLU A 206 11.89 -11.03 15.33
C GLU A 206 12.98 -12.09 15.12
N THR A 207 14.01 -11.75 14.34
CA THR A 207 15.09 -12.66 14.00
C THR A 207 16.39 -11.91 13.66
N SER A 208 17.53 -12.54 13.90
CA SER A 208 18.83 -12.10 13.33
C SER A 208 19.18 -12.81 12.03
N ASP A 209 18.41 -13.83 11.66
CA ASP A 209 18.62 -14.63 10.45
C ASP A 209 17.37 -14.60 9.56
N PHE A 210 17.56 -14.18 8.31
CA PHE A 210 16.47 -13.95 7.36
C PHE A 210 15.69 -15.24 7.09
N GLU A 211 16.38 -16.33 6.73
CA GLU A 211 15.76 -17.58 6.33
C GLU A 211 14.99 -18.22 7.50
N THR A 212 15.58 -18.23 8.69
CA THR A 212 14.94 -18.71 9.92
C THR A 212 13.63 -17.98 10.19
N GLY A 213 13.61 -16.65 10.09
CA GLY A 213 12.37 -15.87 10.30
C GLY A 213 11.32 -16.12 9.22
N ALA A 214 11.74 -16.21 7.95
CA ALA A 214 10.85 -16.49 6.84
C ALA A 214 10.20 -17.90 6.94
N PHE A 215 10.96 -18.90 7.39
CA PHE A 215 10.47 -20.26 7.59
C PHE A 215 9.62 -20.40 8.84
N ALA A 216 9.93 -19.69 9.93
CA ALA A 216 9.07 -19.65 11.12
C ALA A 216 7.67 -19.10 10.79
N LEU A 217 7.58 -18.08 9.92
CA LEU A 217 6.28 -17.62 9.40
C LEU A 217 5.60 -18.70 8.53
N GLY A 218 6.37 -19.48 7.77
CA GLY A 218 5.85 -20.62 7.00
C GLY A 218 5.24 -21.71 7.89
N GLU A 219 5.89 -22.02 9.01
CA GLU A 219 5.36 -22.95 10.02
C GLU A 219 4.05 -22.45 10.64
N ILE A 220 3.99 -21.14 10.97
CA ILE A 220 2.77 -20.51 11.48
C ILE A 220 1.65 -20.59 10.44
N ALA A 221 1.92 -20.24 9.18
CA ALA A 221 0.96 -20.30 8.08
C ALA A 221 0.39 -21.72 7.90
N GLN A 222 1.27 -22.73 7.92
CA GLN A 222 0.87 -24.13 7.82
C GLN A 222 0.04 -24.60 9.02
N LYS A 223 0.42 -24.20 10.24
CA LYS A 223 -0.32 -24.55 11.47
C LYS A 223 -1.72 -23.94 11.47
N GLU A 224 -1.86 -22.71 11.01
CA GLU A 224 -3.15 -22.00 10.90
C GLU A 224 -3.94 -22.40 9.64
N ASN A 225 -3.35 -23.25 8.78
CA ASN A 225 -3.93 -23.68 7.51
C ASN A 225 -4.39 -22.48 6.65
N ALA A 226 -3.52 -21.47 6.55
CA ALA A 226 -3.78 -20.21 5.86
C ALA A 226 -2.55 -19.80 5.03
N VAL A 227 -2.78 -19.07 3.93
CA VAL A 227 -1.74 -18.32 3.24
C VAL A 227 -1.76 -16.90 3.80
N ILE A 228 -0.63 -16.42 4.31
CA ILE A 228 -0.61 -15.21 5.15
C ILE A 228 0.22 -14.08 4.54
N SER A 229 -0.17 -12.85 4.84
CA SER A 229 0.66 -11.65 4.66
C SER A 229 1.24 -11.24 6.01
N ASP A 230 2.58 -11.16 6.11
CA ASP A 230 3.26 -10.88 7.37
C ASP A 230 4.68 -10.31 7.15
N TYR A 231 5.43 -10.04 8.21
CA TYR A 231 6.77 -9.49 8.10
C TYR A 231 7.73 -10.05 9.14
N ILE A 232 9.02 -9.85 8.89
CA ILE A 232 10.06 -10.10 9.87
C ILE A 232 10.66 -8.79 10.36
N ILE A 233 11.16 -8.79 11.60
CA ILE A 233 11.97 -7.71 12.15
C ILE A 233 13.40 -8.23 12.28
N SER A 234 14.31 -7.67 11.48
CA SER A 234 15.73 -8.06 11.47
C SER A 234 16.60 -6.92 10.98
N ARG A 235 17.57 -6.49 11.81
CA ARG A 235 18.54 -5.44 11.44
C ARG A 235 19.60 -5.95 10.48
N GLU A 236 19.85 -7.25 10.52
CA GLU A 236 20.87 -7.98 9.81
C GLU A 236 20.40 -8.42 8.41
N SER A 237 19.08 -8.55 8.24
CA SER A 237 18.47 -8.95 6.97
C SER A 237 18.56 -7.84 5.91
N PRO A 238 18.78 -8.20 4.63
CA PRO A 238 18.82 -7.22 3.54
C PRO A 238 17.43 -6.63 3.24
N PRO A 239 17.33 -5.45 2.62
CA PRO A 239 16.04 -4.86 2.25
C PRO A 239 15.35 -5.70 1.16
N GLY A 240 14.04 -5.60 1.04
CA GLY A 240 13.30 -6.27 -0.03
C GLY A 240 12.02 -6.94 0.47
N VAL A 241 11.48 -7.81 -0.37
CA VAL A 241 10.28 -8.61 -0.08
C VAL A 241 10.56 -10.07 -0.37
N PHE A 242 9.81 -10.96 0.28
CA PHE A 242 9.98 -12.40 0.09
C PHE A 242 8.66 -13.14 0.02
N ILE A 243 8.69 -14.32 -0.58
CA ILE A 243 7.64 -15.32 -0.50
C ILE A 243 8.25 -16.59 0.08
N THR A 244 7.70 -17.05 1.20
CA THR A 244 7.96 -18.42 1.69
C THR A 244 6.94 -19.34 1.02
N ALA A 245 7.41 -20.38 0.35
CA ALA A 245 6.56 -21.30 -0.40
C ALA A 245 6.92 -22.76 -0.15
N THR A 246 5.97 -23.65 -0.42
CA THR A 246 6.26 -25.08 -0.61
C THR A 246 6.33 -25.39 -2.11
N HIS A 247 6.67 -26.62 -2.47
CA HIS A 247 6.70 -27.07 -3.86
C HIS A 247 5.92 -28.39 -4.02
N GLN A 248 5.61 -28.75 -5.28
CA GLN A 248 5.07 -30.06 -5.63
C GLN A 248 6.05 -31.17 -5.20
N GLU A 249 5.54 -32.21 -4.51
CA GLU A 249 6.36 -33.23 -3.84
C GLU A 249 7.25 -34.02 -4.80
N ASP A 250 6.75 -34.32 -6.00
CA ASP A 250 7.45 -35.04 -7.06
C ASP A 250 8.59 -34.22 -7.71
N LEU A 251 8.49 -32.89 -7.68
CA LEU A 251 9.50 -31.97 -8.22
C LEU A 251 10.42 -31.36 -7.15
N ALA A 252 10.01 -31.38 -5.87
CA ALA A 252 10.72 -30.73 -4.77
C ALA A 252 12.18 -31.21 -4.62
N GLY A 253 12.44 -32.50 -4.90
CA GLY A 253 13.78 -33.07 -4.85
C GLY A 253 14.77 -32.42 -5.82
N GLU A 254 14.29 -31.92 -6.97
CA GLU A 254 15.13 -31.28 -7.99
C GLU A 254 15.68 -29.92 -7.53
N LEU A 255 14.96 -29.22 -6.63
CA LEU A 255 15.36 -27.92 -6.10
C LEU A 255 16.67 -27.98 -5.28
N THR A 256 17.04 -29.15 -4.77
CA THR A 256 18.33 -29.35 -4.10
C THR A 256 19.52 -29.12 -5.06
N THR A 257 19.38 -29.45 -6.35
CA THR A 257 20.41 -29.16 -7.37
C THR A 257 20.67 -27.65 -7.51
N TYR A 258 19.65 -26.83 -7.23
CA TYR A 258 19.73 -25.37 -7.23
C TYR A 258 20.03 -24.77 -5.85
N LYS A 259 20.41 -25.60 -4.87
CA LYS A 259 20.77 -25.21 -3.50
C LYS A 259 19.65 -24.49 -2.73
N MET A 260 18.40 -24.77 -3.04
CA MET A 260 17.26 -24.18 -2.34
C MET A 260 16.92 -24.87 -1.00
N GLY A 261 17.73 -25.83 -0.57
CA GLY A 261 17.48 -26.63 0.62
C GLY A 261 16.65 -27.88 0.33
N LYS A 262 16.32 -28.61 1.41
CA LYS A 262 15.58 -29.89 1.34
C LYS A 262 14.06 -29.70 1.46
N GLY A 263 13.59 -28.46 1.56
CA GLY A 263 12.20 -28.16 1.91
C GLY A 263 11.85 -28.48 3.37
N PRO A 264 10.56 -28.46 3.74
CA PRO A 264 9.42 -28.22 2.84
C PRO A 264 9.26 -26.75 2.42
N PHE A 265 9.90 -25.82 3.15
CA PHE A 265 9.86 -24.40 2.85
C PHE A 265 11.04 -23.97 1.96
N TYR A 266 10.74 -23.05 1.05
CA TYR A 266 11.67 -22.43 0.12
C TYR A 266 11.49 -20.92 0.18
N LEU A 267 12.60 -20.20 0.12
CA LEU A 267 12.64 -18.73 0.18
C LEU A 267 12.83 -18.13 -1.20
N LEU A 268 11.83 -17.37 -1.66
CA LEU A 268 11.86 -16.64 -2.93
C LEU A 268 11.95 -15.16 -2.61
N TYR A 269 13.05 -14.50 -2.96
CA TYR A 269 13.40 -13.18 -2.45
C TYR A 269 13.68 -12.18 -3.57
N LYS A 270 13.04 -11.01 -3.51
CA LYS A 270 13.33 -9.85 -4.36
C LYS A 270 14.12 -8.82 -3.54
N PRO A 271 15.41 -8.57 -3.86
CA PRO A 271 16.33 -7.83 -3.00
C PRO A 271 16.23 -6.31 -3.06
N MET A 272 15.23 -5.78 -3.74
CA MET A 272 15.03 -4.34 -3.86
C MET A 272 13.60 -4.02 -4.27
N HIS A 273 13.19 -2.80 -3.94
CA HIS A 273 12.00 -2.15 -4.43
C HIS A 273 12.39 -0.69 -4.69
N LEU A 274 12.22 -0.20 -5.93
CA LEU A 274 12.79 1.07 -6.39
C LEU A 274 11.73 2.16 -6.59
N CYS A 275 10.58 2.04 -5.93
CA CYS A 275 9.51 3.02 -5.91
C CYS A 275 9.20 3.58 -7.32
N PHE A 276 9.32 4.90 -7.52
CA PHE A 276 8.97 5.55 -8.78
C PHE A 276 9.74 5.05 -10.00
N PHE A 277 10.89 4.38 -9.83
CA PHE A 277 11.65 3.81 -10.95
C PHE A 277 10.90 2.64 -11.62
N GLU A 278 10.03 1.93 -10.90
CA GLU A 278 9.32 0.75 -11.41
C GLU A 278 7.92 1.09 -11.96
N ILE A 279 7.37 2.27 -11.66
CA ILE A 279 6.06 2.73 -12.15
C ILE A 279 5.93 2.67 -13.68
N PRO A 280 6.91 3.09 -14.50
CA PRO A 280 6.74 3.06 -15.96
C PRO A 280 6.43 1.67 -16.52
N ASN A 281 6.95 0.61 -15.89
CA ASN A 281 6.63 -0.75 -16.32
C ASN A 281 5.16 -1.09 -16.04
N SER A 282 4.62 -0.70 -14.88
CA SER A 282 3.20 -0.86 -14.56
C SER A 282 2.31 -0.06 -15.51
N ILE A 283 2.70 1.16 -15.88
CA ILE A 283 1.97 1.96 -16.90
C ILE A 283 1.91 1.20 -18.23
N LEU A 284 3.05 0.71 -18.72
CA LEU A 284 3.11 0.00 -20.01
C LEU A 284 2.34 -1.30 -19.98
N ASN A 285 2.40 -2.08 -18.89
CA ASN A 285 1.63 -3.31 -18.76
C ASN A 285 0.13 -3.04 -18.72
N LEU A 286 -0.31 -1.99 -18.02
CA LEU A 286 -1.71 -1.60 -18.02
C LEU A 286 -2.19 -1.21 -19.41
N VAL A 287 -1.45 -0.35 -20.12
CA VAL A 287 -1.85 0.16 -21.44
C VAL A 287 -1.78 -0.92 -22.53
N ASN A 288 -0.74 -1.75 -22.53
CA ASN A 288 -0.51 -2.72 -23.61
C ASN A 288 -1.26 -4.03 -23.38
N ASN A 289 -1.47 -4.43 -22.12
CA ASN A 289 -1.99 -5.74 -21.76
C ASN A 289 -3.28 -5.68 -20.92
N ASN A 290 -3.79 -4.49 -20.60
CA ASN A 290 -4.89 -4.29 -19.66
C ASN A 290 -4.64 -4.96 -18.30
N GLU A 291 -3.37 -5.06 -17.90
CA GLU A 291 -2.97 -5.75 -16.68
C GLU A 291 -3.18 -4.86 -15.45
N ILE A 292 -4.04 -5.32 -14.54
CA ILE A 292 -4.11 -4.85 -13.16
C ILE A 292 -3.15 -5.71 -12.35
N LEU A 293 -2.07 -5.11 -11.85
CA LEU A 293 -1.05 -5.82 -11.07
C LEU A 293 -1.58 -6.20 -9.68
N LEU A 294 -2.24 -5.24 -9.01
CA LEU A 294 -2.80 -5.40 -7.68
C LEU A 294 -3.84 -4.30 -7.42
N ASP A 295 -4.94 -4.66 -6.79
CA ASP A 295 -5.90 -3.72 -6.17
C ASP A 295 -6.32 -4.25 -4.79
N ASN A 296 -7.27 -3.60 -4.11
CA ASN A 296 -7.74 -4.02 -2.78
C ASN A 296 -8.83 -5.11 -2.82
N GLY A 297 -9.09 -5.73 -3.97
CA GLY A 297 -10.16 -6.70 -4.18
C GLY A 297 -11.58 -6.11 -4.03
N ASP A 298 -12.60 -6.84 -4.46
CA ASP A 298 -13.99 -6.35 -4.45
C ASP A 298 -14.62 -6.25 -3.05
N VAL A 299 -14.24 -7.19 -2.18
CA VAL A 299 -14.75 -7.31 -0.81
C VAL A 299 -13.60 -7.69 0.11
N PRO A 300 -12.87 -6.69 0.65
CA PRO A 300 -11.67 -6.90 1.45
C PRO A 300 -12.02 -7.55 2.80
N SER A 301 -11.09 -8.32 3.34
CA SER A 301 -11.20 -8.94 4.67
C SER A 301 -10.35 -8.22 5.72
N ILE A 302 -9.29 -7.55 5.28
CA ILE A 302 -8.31 -6.87 6.13
C ILE A 302 -8.45 -5.36 5.99
N SER A 303 -8.31 -4.66 7.11
CA SER A 303 -8.22 -3.20 7.18
C SER A 303 -7.07 -2.78 8.09
N VAL A 304 -6.73 -1.50 8.09
CA VAL A 304 -5.79 -0.92 9.04
C VAL A 304 -6.53 -0.01 10.00
N GLY A 305 -6.84 -0.54 11.18
CA GLY A 305 -7.53 0.18 12.25
C GLY A 305 -6.62 1.19 12.95
N THR A 306 -7.26 2.19 13.56
CA THR A 306 -6.57 3.28 14.27
C THR A 306 -6.35 2.90 15.74
N ILE A 307 -5.11 2.93 16.20
CA ILE A 307 -4.72 2.65 17.59
C ILE A 307 -4.13 3.90 18.24
N ALA A 308 -4.55 4.22 19.45
CA ALA A 308 -3.98 5.32 20.24
C ALA A 308 -2.53 5.04 20.65
N LYS A 309 -1.62 6.00 20.42
CA LYS A 309 -0.21 5.93 20.86
C LYS A 309 0.01 6.41 22.29
N LYS A 310 -0.96 7.13 22.83
CA LYS A 310 -0.94 7.78 24.14
C LYS A 310 -2.38 7.94 24.62
N ASN A 311 -2.59 8.26 25.89
CA ASN A 311 -3.91 8.65 26.37
C ASN A 311 -4.40 9.90 25.62
N LEU A 312 -5.63 9.86 25.12
CA LEU A 312 -6.26 10.95 24.38
C LEU A 312 -7.50 11.45 25.13
N THR A 313 -7.66 12.76 25.14
CA THR A 313 -8.72 13.43 25.91
C THR A 313 -9.93 13.74 25.01
N SER A 314 -11.14 13.57 25.55
CA SER A 314 -12.38 14.02 24.93
C SER A 314 -12.30 15.49 24.49
N GLY A 315 -12.89 15.80 23.34
CA GLY A 315 -12.90 17.14 22.74
C GLY A 315 -11.63 17.53 21.99
N SER A 316 -10.52 16.79 22.15
CA SER A 316 -9.29 17.01 21.40
C SER A 316 -9.41 16.58 19.93
N TYR A 317 -8.51 17.08 19.08
CA TYR A 317 -8.48 16.80 17.65
C TYR A 317 -7.23 16.02 17.26
N ILE A 318 -7.41 15.05 16.35
CA ILE A 318 -6.35 14.39 15.61
C ILE A 318 -6.32 15.03 14.21
N ASP A 319 -5.28 15.82 13.94
CA ASP A 319 -5.11 16.51 12.65
C ASP A 319 -4.82 15.50 11.52
N LYS A 320 -3.93 14.55 11.76
CA LYS A 320 -3.55 13.49 10.82
C LYS A 320 -3.24 12.18 11.54
N GLY A 321 -3.79 11.08 11.03
CA GLY A 321 -3.54 9.73 11.52
C GLY A 321 -2.23 9.16 11.03
N ILE A 322 -2.12 8.92 9.72
CA ILE A 322 -0.90 8.33 9.13
C ILE A 322 0.30 9.25 9.37
N GLY A 323 1.26 8.76 10.16
CA GLY A 323 2.45 9.51 10.53
C GLY A 323 2.23 10.63 11.55
N GLY A 324 1.07 10.66 12.22
CA GLY A 324 0.80 11.53 13.36
C GLY A 324 1.44 11.01 14.66
N MET A 325 1.38 11.81 15.74
CA MET A 325 1.96 11.43 17.04
C MET A 325 0.93 10.87 18.02
N GLU A 326 -0.36 11.00 17.69
CA GLU A 326 -1.49 10.62 18.53
C GLU A 326 -1.91 9.16 18.31
N VAL A 327 -1.80 8.68 17.07
CA VAL A 327 -2.32 7.38 16.64
C VAL A 327 -1.39 6.70 15.62
N ARG A 328 -1.55 5.39 15.46
CA ARG A 328 -0.89 4.54 14.44
C ARG A 328 -1.88 3.55 13.83
N GLY A 329 -1.51 2.95 12.70
CA GLY A 329 -2.26 1.86 12.08
C GLY A 329 -1.86 0.47 12.59
N GLU A 330 -2.83 -0.43 12.76
CA GLU A 330 -2.61 -1.89 12.87
C GLU A 330 -3.54 -2.65 11.92
N ALA A 331 -3.00 -3.62 11.20
CA ALA A 331 -3.78 -4.53 10.38
C ALA A 331 -4.71 -5.38 11.26
N ILE A 332 -5.97 -5.44 10.88
CA ILE A 332 -7.05 -6.16 11.58
C ILE A 332 -7.92 -6.89 10.57
N LYS A 333 -8.50 -8.00 10.98
CA LYS A 333 -9.65 -8.56 10.26
C LYS A 333 -10.85 -7.66 10.51
N ILE A 334 -11.54 -7.26 9.45
CA ILE A 334 -12.73 -6.39 9.53
C ILE A 334 -13.81 -7.05 10.40
N THR A 335 -13.93 -8.38 10.34
CA THR A 335 -14.89 -9.17 11.13
C THR A 335 -14.68 -9.06 12.62
N ASP A 336 -13.44 -8.89 13.07
CA ASP A 336 -13.09 -8.88 14.49
C ASP A 336 -13.32 -7.49 15.10
N CYS A 337 -13.30 -6.45 14.27
CA CYS A 337 -13.46 -5.06 14.68
C CYS A 337 -14.36 -4.28 13.70
N PRO A 338 -15.64 -4.65 13.51
CA PRO A 338 -16.46 -4.10 12.42
C PRO A 338 -16.73 -2.60 12.49
N ASN A 339 -16.62 -1.98 13.68
CA ASN A 339 -16.83 -0.54 13.89
C ASN A 339 -15.52 0.27 13.98
N HIS A 340 -14.37 -0.33 13.64
CA HIS A 340 -13.09 0.38 13.66
C HIS A 340 -13.07 1.56 12.69
N VAL A 341 -12.24 2.57 12.99
CA VAL A 341 -11.95 3.66 12.07
C VAL A 341 -10.65 3.35 11.33
N PRO A 342 -10.66 3.25 9.98
CA PRO A 342 -9.43 3.13 9.20
C PRO A 342 -8.49 4.30 9.44
N ILE A 343 -7.20 4.03 9.63
CA ILE A 343 -6.20 5.08 9.91
C ILE A 343 -6.13 6.15 8.81
N GLY A 344 -6.39 5.77 7.55
CA GLY A 344 -6.42 6.71 6.42
C GLY A 344 -7.58 7.69 6.42
N LEU A 345 -8.61 7.46 7.24
CA LEU A 345 -9.73 8.39 7.44
C LEU A 345 -9.51 9.36 8.61
N MET A 346 -8.46 9.16 9.41
CA MET A 346 -8.15 10.00 10.57
C MET A 346 -7.52 11.33 10.13
N SER A 347 -8.32 12.23 9.56
CA SER A 347 -7.90 13.61 9.27
C SER A 347 -8.91 14.61 9.83
N LYS A 348 -8.41 15.55 10.64
CA LYS A 348 -9.23 16.57 11.33
C LYS A 348 -10.40 15.95 12.13
N VAL A 349 -10.11 14.86 12.83
CA VAL A 349 -11.10 14.09 13.59
C VAL A 349 -11.15 14.58 15.03
N GLN A 350 -12.35 14.77 15.58
CA GLN A 350 -12.55 15.13 16.99
C GLN A 350 -12.90 13.91 17.84
N LEU A 351 -12.35 13.81 19.04
CA LEU A 351 -12.70 12.75 20.00
C LEU A 351 -13.96 13.10 20.79
N LYS A 352 -14.88 12.14 20.93
CA LYS A 352 -16.09 12.25 21.75
C LYS A 352 -15.85 11.87 23.21
N ARG A 353 -14.92 10.96 23.47
CA ARG A 353 -14.57 10.49 24.83
C ARG A 353 -13.06 10.36 25.01
N ASN A 354 -12.66 10.08 26.24
CA ASN A 354 -11.27 9.69 26.53
C ASN A 354 -10.97 8.30 25.95
N ILE A 355 -9.76 8.12 25.43
CA ILE A 355 -9.27 6.88 24.82
C ILE A 355 -7.92 6.56 25.46
N GLU A 356 -7.74 5.33 25.91
CA GLU A 356 -6.50 4.89 26.56
C GLU A 356 -5.41 4.55 25.54
N GLU A 357 -4.14 4.67 25.93
CA GLU A 357 -3.03 4.21 25.11
C GLU A 357 -3.20 2.73 24.72
N GLY A 358 -3.01 2.42 23.43
CA GLY A 358 -3.16 1.07 22.88
C GLY A 358 -4.59 0.67 22.53
N GLU A 359 -5.59 1.50 22.86
CA GLU A 359 -6.98 1.26 22.52
C GLU A 359 -7.24 1.48 21.01
N ILE A 360 -8.12 0.65 20.44
CA ILE A 360 -8.62 0.82 19.06
C ILE A 360 -9.72 1.88 19.02
N ILE A 361 -9.62 2.82 18.09
CA ILE A 361 -10.60 3.88 17.89
C ILE A 361 -11.72 3.37 16.96
N THR A 362 -12.96 3.53 17.41
CA THR A 362 -14.18 3.17 16.68
C THR A 362 -14.96 4.42 16.26
N PHE A 363 -15.92 4.28 15.34
CA PHE A 363 -16.76 5.40 14.89
C PHE A 363 -17.62 5.99 16.03
N ASP A 364 -17.87 5.21 17.09
CA ASP A 364 -18.60 5.69 18.27
C ASP A 364 -17.77 6.67 19.09
N ASP A 365 -16.44 6.62 18.97
CA ASP A 365 -15.49 7.41 19.75
C ASP A 365 -15.20 8.78 19.14
N ILE A 366 -15.60 9.01 17.89
CA ILE A 366 -15.16 10.18 17.11
C ILE A 366 -16.27 10.91 16.37
N ASN A 367 -16.08 12.22 16.16
CA ASN A 367 -16.74 12.98 15.11
C ASN A 367 -15.75 13.11 13.94
N ILE A 368 -16.11 12.50 12.81
CA ILE A 368 -15.30 12.50 11.59
C ILE A 368 -15.92 13.43 10.53
N PRO A 369 -15.14 14.28 9.84
CA PRO A 369 -15.65 15.08 8.72
C PRO A 369 -16.20 14.21 7.59
N ASP A 370 -17.27 14.69 6.96
CA ASP A 370 -17.77 14.07 5.73
C ASP A 370 -16.74 14.18 4.60
N SER A 371 -16.59 13.09 3.84
CA SER A 371 -15.72 13.02 2.66
C SER A 371 -16.19 11.95 1.71
N LEU A 372 -15.72 11.99 0.46
CA LEU A 372 -15.96 10.89 -0.48
C LEU A 372 -15.32 9.58 0.01
N ALA A 373 -14.14 9.65 0.60
CA ALA A 373 -13.47 8.49 1.18
C ALA A 373 -14.27 7.84 2.32
N LEU A 374 -14.91 8.62 3.19
CA LEU A 374 -15.80 8.09 4.22
C LEU A 374 -17.04 7.39 3.60
N LYS A 375 -17.61 7.96 2.53
CA LYS A 375 -18.74 7.34 1.81
C LYS A 375 -18.32 6.02 1.14
N ALA A 376 -17.16 6.02 0.49
CA ALA A 376 -16.56 4.84 -0.13
C ALA A 376 -16.34 3.74 0.91
N TRP A 377 -15.72 4.06 2.05
CA TRP A 377 -15.50 3.13 3.15
C TRP A 377 -16.81 2.52 3.70
N LYS A 378 -17.82 3.36 3.96
CA LYS A 378 -19.14 2.89 4.41
C LYS A 378 -19.80 1.94 3.40
N SER A 379 -19.63 2.21 2.09
CA SER A 379 -20.09 1.29 1.04
C SER A 379 -19.36 -0.05 1.10
N THR A 380 -18.03 -0.03 1.23
CA THR A 380 -17.21 -1.24 1.34
C THR A 380 -17.63 -2.10 2.54
N ILE A 381 -17.82 -1.50 3.72
CA ILE A 381 -18.24 -2.23 4.93
C ILE A 381 -19.67 -2.81 4.78
N SER A 382 -20.55 -2.14 4.06
CA SER A 382 -21.88 -2.69 3.72
C SER A 382 -21.77 -3.96 2.87
N ASP A 383 -20.88 -3.95 1.86
CA ASP A 383 -20.64 -5.10 1.00
C ASP A 383 -20.02 -6.28 1.77
N VAL A 384 -19.04 -6.01 2.63
CA VAL A 384 -18.45 -7.00 3.55
C VAL A 384 -19.53 -7.63 4.44
N SER A 385 -20.40 -6.79 5.03
CA SER A 385 -21.49 -7.25 5.90
C SER A 385 -22.49 -8.13 5.15
N LYS A 386 -22.84 -7.81 3.90
CA LYS A 386 -23.72 -8.62 3.06
C LYS A 386 -23.10 -9.98 2.73
N LYS A 387 -21.82 -10.01 2.35
CA LYS A 387 -21.09 -11.25 2.03
C LYS A 387 -21.03 -12.19 3.23
N ASN A 388 -20.73 -11.66 4.42
CA ASN A 388 -20.68 -12.44 5.65
C ASN A 388 -22.04 -13.08 6.00
N ARG A 389 -23.15 -12.36 5.78
CA ARG A 389 -24.50 -12.91 6.00
C ARG A 389 -24.85 -14.04 5.03
N LEU A 390 -24.32 -14.01 3.81
CA LEU A 390 -24.62 -14.99 2.77
C LEU A 390 -23.72 -16.24 2.84
N GLY A 391 -22.69 -16.27 3.70
CA GLY A 391 -21.79 -17.42 3.84
C GLY A 391 -20.97 -17.73 2.58
N ILE A 392 -20.86 -16.77 1.65
CA ILE A 392 -20.18 -16.98 0.35
C ILE A 392 -18.67 -16.91 0.57
N LYS A 393 -18.02 -18.09 0.58
CA LYS A 393 -16.56 -18.19 0.41
C LYS A 393 -16.22 -17.79 -1.02
N VAL A 394 -15.21 -16.93 -1.19
CA VAL A 394 -14.65 -16.61 -2.52
C VAL A 394 -13.90 -17.84 -2.99
N SER A 395 -14.20 -18.32 -4.20
CA SER A 395 -13.29 -19.21 -4.93
C SER A 395 -12.06 -18.40 -5.32
N CYS A 396 -10.91 -18.73 -4.75
CA CYS A 396 -9.60 -18.24 -5.16
C CYS A 396 -9.33 -18.51 -6.64
#